data_AF-A0A0C1JCG8-F1
#
_entry.id   AF-A0A0C1JCG8-F1
#
_cell.length_a   1.000
_cell.length_b   1.000
_cell.length_c   1.000
_cell.angle_alpha   90.00
_cell.angle_beta   90.00
_cell.angle_gamma   90.00
#
_symmetry.space_group_name_H-M   'P 1'
#
loop_
_entity.id
_entity.type
_entity.pdbx_description
1 polymer ?
#
loop_
_entity_poly.entity_id
_entity_poly.type
_entity_poly.pdbx_seq_one_letter_code
_entity_poly.pdbx_strand_id
1 'polypeptide(L)' 'RFVEEKFQDIIDALYGGAKTVSTTTEVTYEDGRKGSISATLEIVDAPVDTAAQHKVAAE' A
#
# COMPACT_ATOMS: atom_id res chain seq x y z
N ARG A 1 7.03 -16.57 -2.78
CA ARG A 1 6.14 -15.89 -1.81
C ARG A 1 5.57 -14.68 -2.53
N PHE A 2 4.25 -14.60 -2.64
CA PHE A 2 3.59 -13.56 -3.43
C PHE A 2 3.64 -12.22 -2.68
N VAL A 3 3.59 -11.11 -3.42
CA VAL A 3 3.59 -9.74 -2.85
C VAL A 3 2.42 -9.56 -1.89
N GLU A 4 1.24 -10.09 -2.24
CA GLU A 4 0.02 -10.05 -1.43
C GLU A 4 0.23 -10.62 -0.03
N GLU A 5 0.81 -11.83 0.09
CA GLU A 5 1.05 -12.47 1.40
C GLU A 5 2.01 -11.64 2.29
N LYS A 6 2.93 -10.89 1.69
CA LYS A 6 3.91 -10.08 2.42
C LYS A 6 3.27 -8.83 3.02
N PHE A 7 2.22 -8.30 2.38
CA PHE A 7 1.60 -7.01 2.72
C PHE A 7 0.11 -7.16 3.05
N GLN A 8 -0.31 -8.37 3.44
CA GLN A 8 -1.72 -8.70 3.69
C GLN A 8 -2.36 -7.75 4.70
N ASP A 9 -1.63 -7.40 5.76
CA ASP A 9 -2.08 -6.46 6.79
C ASP A 9 -2.40 -5.07 6.23
N ILE A 10 -1.57 -4.56 5.32
CA ILE A 10 -1.78 -3.27 4.66
C ILE A 10 -2.97 -3.35 3.70
N ILE A 11 -3.07 -4.44 2.93
CA ILE A 11 -4.16 -4.67 1.98
C ILE A 11 -5.50 -4.77 2.72
N ASP A 12 -5.55 -5.56 3.79
CA ASP A 12 -6.73 -5.70 4.64
C ASP A 12 -7.13 -4.37 5.28
N ALA A 13 -6.16 -3.55 5.71
CA ALA A 13 -6.45 -2.23 6.26
C ALA A 13 -7.04 -1.27 5.21
N LEU A 14 -6.46 -1.26 3.99
CA LEU A 14 -6.92 -0.43 2.87
C LEU A 14 -8.36 -0.74 2.46
N TYR A 15 -8.74 -2.03 2.41
CA TYR A 15 -10.07 -2.45 1.97
C TYR A 15 -11.06 -2.72 3.11
N GLY A 16 -10.57 -2.88 4.35
CA GLY A 16 -11.36 -3.19 5.53
C GLY A 16 -11.86 -1.97 6.31
N GLY A 17 -11.54 -0.76 5.85
CA GLY A 17 -12.01 0.49 6.48
C GLY A 17 -11.25 0.90 7.74
N ALA A 18 -10.05 0.36 7.96
CA ALA A 18 -9.21 0.77 9.07
C ALA A 18 -8.68 2.21 8.85
N LYS A 19 -8.55 2.99 9.92
CA LYS A 19 -7.93 4.33 9.86
C LYS A 19 -6.40 4.28 9.95
N THR A 20 -5.88 3.24 10.60
CA THR A 20 -4.45 3.07 10.83
C THR A 20 -4.07 1.59 10.81
N VAL A 21 -2.85 1.28 10.42
CA VAL A 21 -2.27 -0.07 10.49
C VAL A 21 -0.83 -0.03 10.95
N SER A 22 -0.45 -0.92 11.89
CA SER A 22 0.95 -1.11 12.28
C SER A 22 1.50 -2.31 11.54
N THR A 23 2.61 -2.13 10.83
CA THR A 23 3.24 -3.17 10.02
C THR A 23 4.74 -3.26 10.31
N THR A 24 5.32 -4.44 10.08
CA THR A 24 6.76 -4.70 10.20
C THR A 24 7.24 -5.53 9.03
N THR A 25 8.24 -5.05 8.31
CA THR A 25 8.82 -5.73 7.15
C THR A 25 10.29 -6.07 7.39
N GLU A 26 10.66 -7.34 7.16
CA GLU A 26 12.06 -7.77 7.13
C GLU A 26 12.80 -7.11 5.95
N VAL A 27 13.97 -6.58 6.23
CA VAL A 27 14.90 -6.02 5.25
C VAL A 27 16.26 -6.70 5.39
N THR A 28 16.97 -6.80 4.27
CA THR A 28 18.35 -7.26 4.23
C THR A 28 19.24 -6.04 4.00
N TYR A 29 20.21 -5.83 4.89
CA TYR A 29 21.22 -4.80 4.72
C TYR A 29 22.26 -5.22 3.67
N GLU A 30 23.02 -4.24 3.16
CA GLU A 30 24.10 -4.50 2.19
C GLU A 30 25.16 -5.48 2.69
N ASP A 31 25.33 -5.60 4.02
CA ASP A 31 26.24 -6.55 4.66
C ASP A 31 25.66 -7.97 4.82
N GLY A 32 24.43 -8.20 4.35
CA GLY A 32 23.73 -9.48 4.41
C GLY A 32 23.02 -9.75 5.74
N ARG A 33 23.13 -8.86 6.74
CA ARG A 33 22.37 -9.01 7.99
C ARG A 33 20.88 -8.76 7.72
N LYS A 34 20.04 -9.45 8.47
CA LYS A 34 18.59 -9.22 8.49
C LYS A 34 18.23 -8.22 9.57
N GLY A 35 17.34 -7.30 9.24
CA GLY A 35 16.71 -6.37 10.17
C GLY A 35 15.22 -6.25 9.86
N SER A 36 14.56 -5.33 10.55
CA SER A 36 13.15 -5.03 10.30
C SER A 36 12.90 -3.53 10.37
N ILE A 37 12.00 -3.06 9.51
CA ILE A 37 11.46 -1.70 9.56
C ILE A 37 10.00 -1.81 10.04
N SER A 38 9.64 -1.02 11.04
CA SER A 38 8.29 -0.97 11.59
C SER A 38 7.74 0.45 11.54
N ALA A 39 6.46 0.58 11.23
CA ALA A 39 5.75 1.84 11.22
C ALA A 39 4.27 1.64 11.55
N THR A 40 3.64 2.70 12.05
CA THR A 40 2.17 2.82 12.04
C THR A 40 1.81 3.80 10.93
N LEU A 41 0.99 3.34 10.00
CA LEU A 41 0.57 4.07 8.81
C LEU A 41 -0.88 4.55 9.01
N GLU A 42 -1.17 5.77 8.57
CA GLU A 42 -2.53 6.27 8.44
C GLU A 42 -3.06 5.93 7.04
N ILE A 43 -4.34 5.52 6.96
CA ILE A 43 -5.03 5.31 5.69
C ILE A 43 -5.76 6.60 5.35
N VAL A 44 -5.46 7.16 4.17
CA VAL A 44 -5.97 8.45 3.71
C VAL A 44 -6.51 8.34 2.29
N ASP A 45 -7.46 9.22 1.96
CA ASP A 45 -7.98 9.32 0.60
C ASP A 45 -6.90 9.79 -0.36
N ALA A 46 -6.74 9.08 -1.47
CA ALA A 46 -5.83 9.50 -2.52
C ALA A 46 -6.43 10.70 -3.27
N PRO A 47 -5.65 11.78 -3.51
CA PRO A 47 -6.10 12.83 -4.41
C PRO A 47 -6.29 12.25 -5.81
N VAL A 48 -7.51 12.33 -6.32
CA VAL A 48 -7.83 11.93 -7.69
C VAL A 48 -7.87 13.17 -8.56
N ASP A 49 -7.00 13.22 -9.57
CA ASP A 49 -7.15 14.20 -10.63
C ASP A 49 -8.30 13.73 -11.53
N THR A 50 -9.29 14.60 -11.76
CA THR A 50 -10.38 14.26 -12.68
C THR A 50 -9.81 14.30 -14.09
N ALA A 51 -9.18 13.21 -14.54
CA ALA A 51 -8.77 13.06 -15.92
C ALA A 51 -9.99 13.43 -16.78
N ALA A 52 -9.83 14.48 -17.60
CA ALA A 52 -10.90 14.99 -18.45
C ALA A 52 -11.59 13.79 -19.10
N GLN A 53 -12.91 13.66 -18.85
CA GLN A 53 -13.70 12.57 -19.41
C GLN A 53 -13.35 12.48 -20.89
N HIS A 54 -12.72 11.38 -21.30
CA HIS A 54 -12.52 11.11 -22.72
C HIS A 54 -13.93 11.09 -23.31
N LYS A 55 -14.32 12.17 -23.99
CA LYS A 55 -15.53 12.21 -24.79
C LYS A 55 -15.29 11.20 -25.89
N VAL A 56 -15.79 9.99 -25.70
CA VAL A 56 -15.94 9.02 -26.78
C VAL A 56 -16.93 9.65 -27.76
N ALA A 57 -16.41 10.27 -28.81
CA ALA A 57 -17.19 10.66 -29.96
C ALA A 57 -17.56 9.36 -30.68
N ALA A 58 -18.85 9.05 -30.72
CA ALA A 58 -19.39 8.04 -31.62
C ALA A 58 -19.66 8.70 -32.97
N GLU A 59 -19.00 8.21 -34.02
CA GLU A 59 -19.46 8.22 -35.42
C GLU A 59 -19.11 6.88 -36.07
#